data_AF-A0A375Z5I6-F1
#
_entry.id   AF-A0A375Z5I6-F1
#
_cell.length_a   1.000
_cell.length_b   1.000
_cell.length_c   1.000
_cell.angle_alpha   90.00
_cell.angle_beta   90.00
_cell.angle_gamma   90.00
#
_symmetry.space_group_name_H-M   'P 1'
#
loop_
_entity.id
_entity.type
_entity.pdbx_description
1 polymer ?
#
loop_
_entity_poly.entity_id
_entity_poly.type
_entity_poly.pdbx_seq_one_letter_code
_entity_poly.pdbx_strand_id
1 'polypeptide(L)' 'MWKLDHPEKVRTISVVGGKVWHVEPGSLEIDGEILRFRLNRAPMTVQVHRSELAAIVSEDDR' A
#
# COMPACT_ATOMS: atom_id res chain seq x y z
N MET A 1 16.07 3.66 -0.63
CA MET A 1 15.03 3.89 0.38
C MET A 1 13.85 4.54 -0.33
N TRP A 2 12.74 3.83 -0.53
CA TRP A 2 11.53 4.42 -1.12
C TRP A 2 10.99 5.49 -0.16
N LYS A 3 10.89 6.73 -0.65
CA LYS A 3 10.16 7.80 0.02
C LYS A 3 8.76 7.78 -0.56
N LEU A 4 7.77 7.63 0.32
CA LEU A 4 6.37 7.74 -0.05
C LEU A 4 5.88 9.07 0.53
N ASP A 5 5.88 10.10 -0.30
CA ASP A 5 5.59 11.46 0.16
C ASP A 5 4.09 11.69 0.44
N HIS A 6 3.23 10.87 -0.17
CA HIS A 6 1.76 10.98 -0.11
C HIS A 6 1.09 9.61 0.15
N PRO A 7 1.18 9.05 1.37
CA PRO A 7 0.52 7.79 1.72
C PRO A 7 -1.00 7.81 1.52
N GLU A 8 -1.62 8.98 1.67
CA GLU A 8 -3.05 9.19 1.48
C GLU A 8 -3.51 9.00 0.03
N LYS A 9 -2.59 9.16 -0.93
CA LYS A 9 -2.84 9.03 -2.37
C LYS A 9 -2.56 7.64 -2.91
N VAL A 10 -2.15 6.70 -2.06
CA VAL A 10 -1.89 5.32 -2.48
C VAL A 10 -3.20 4.65 -2.87
N ARG A 11 -3.22 4.11 -4.10
CA ARG A 11 -4.39 3.40 -4.65
C ARG A 11 -4.12 1.92 -4.79
N THR A 12 -2.88 1.52 -5.03
CA THR A 12 -2.54 0.14 -5.30
C THR A 12 -1.20 -0.23 -4.69
N ILE A 13 -1.16 -1.40 -4.05
CA ILE A 13 0.05 -2.01 -3.52
C ILE A 13 0.21 -3.38 -4.17
N SER A 14 1.41 -3.66 -4.68
CA SER A 14 1.78 -4.96 -5.24
C SER A 14 2.86 -5.59 -4.39
N VAL A 15 2.69 -6.88 -4.08
CA VAL A 15 3.66 -7.66 -3.31
C VAL A 15 4.41 -8.66 -4.17
N VAL A 16 5.57 -9.10 -3.68
CA VAL A 16 6.38 -10.17 -4.25
C VAL A 16 5.51 -11.42 -4.39
N GLY A 17 5.44 -12.00 -5.59
CA GLY A 17 4.50 -13.07 -5.94
C GLY A 17 3.30 -12.62 -6.78
N GLY A 18 3.22 -11.32 -7.14
CA GLY A 18 2.29 -10.81 -8.15
C GLY A 18 0.88 -10.51 -7.65
N LYS A 19 0.64 -10.61 -6.34
CA LYS A 19 -0.64 -10.23 -5.75
C LYS A 19 -0.75 -8.71 -5.69
N VAL A 20 -1.85 -8.20 -6.21
CA VAL A 20 -2.16 -6.77 -6.26
C VAL A 20 -3.35 -6.48 -5.36
N TRP A 21 -3.24 -5.44 -4.54
CA TRP A 21 -4.29 -4.99 -3.65
C TRP A 21 -4.69 -3.56 -3.95
N HIS A 22 -6.00 -3.34 -4.03
CA HIS A 22 -6.59 -2.01 -4.17
C HIS A 22 -6.84 -1.43 -2.78
N VAL A 23 -6.13 -0.35 -2.48
CA VAL A 23 -6.10 0.29 -1.18
C VAL A 23 -7.23 1.31 -1.08
N GLU A 24 -7.90 1.34 0.07
CA GLU A 24 -8.81 2.44 0.42
C GLU A 24 -7.95 3.71 0.63
N PRO A 25 -8.24 4.81 -0.09
CA PRO A 25 -7.44 6.03 0.00
C PRO A 25 -7.37 6.56 1.43
N GLY A 26 -6.22 7.09 1.83
CA GLY A 26 -6.02 7.58 3.20
C GLY A 26 -5.91 6.50 4.28
N SER A 27 -6.08 5.20 3.94
CA SER A 27 -6.02 4.13 4.93
C SER A 27 -4.61 3.56 5.16
N LEU A 28 -3.62 3.96 4.36
CA LEU A 28 -2.27 3.46 4.48
C LEU A 28 -1.55 4.08 5.68
N GLU A 29 -1.16 3.22 6.61
CA GLU A 29 -0.31 3.53 7.75
C GLU A 29 1.01 2.79 7.60
N ILE A 30 2.11 3.47 7.94
CA ILE A 30 3.45 2.88 7.95
C ILE A 30 3.98 2.96 9.38
N ASP A 31 4.24 1.80 9.97
CA ASP A 31 4.80 1.65 11.31
C ASP A 31 6.12 0.87 11.22
N GLY A 32 7.23 1.62 11.17
CA GLY A 32 8.55 1.06 10.90
C GLY A 32 8.61 0.34 9.55
N GLU A 33 8.74 -0.98 9.59
CA GLU A 33 8.82 -1.84 8.41
C GLU A 33 7.47 -2.48 8.04
N ILE A 34 6.39 -2.17 8.75
CA ILE A 34 5.06 -2.71 8.48
C ILE A 34 4.19 -1.67 7.77
N LEU A 35 3.55 -2.08 6.68
CA LEU A 35 2.52 -1.30 6.00
C LEU A 35 1.17 -1.92 6.30
N ARG A 36 0.25 -1.10 6.81
CA ARG A 36 -1.13 -1.50 7.12
C ARG A 36 -2.09 -0.65 6.30
N PHE A 37 -3.08 -1.29 5.67
CA PHE A 37 -4.08 -0.57 4.89
C PHE A 37 -5.38 -1.34 4.79
N ARG A 38 -6.47 -0.63 4.52
CA ARG A 38 -7.79 -1.20 4.25
C ARG A 38 -7.97 -1.43 2.75
N LEU A 39 -8.71 -2.48 2.39
CA LEU A 39 -9.05 -2.73 0.99
C LEU A 39 -10.25 -1.90 0.54
N ASN A 40 -10.18 -1.29 -0.64
CA ASN A 40 -11.23 -0.41 -1.16
C ASN A 40 -12.59 -1.12 -1.40
N ARG A 41 -12.60 -2.45 -1.56
CA ARG A 41 -13.81 -3.24 -1.92
C ARG A 41 -14.11 -4.38 -0.95
N ALA A 42 -13.40 -4.45 0.17
CA ALA A 42 -13.61 -5.48 1.17
C ALA A 42 -13.34 -4.90 2.56
N PRO A 43 -14.12 -5.24 3.60
CA PRO A 43 -13.91 -4.78 4.97
C PRO A 43 -12.74 -5.53 5.62
N MET A 44 -11.60 -5.60 4.93
CA MET A 44 -10.41 -6.32 5.36
C MET A 44 -9.26 -5.33 5.48
N THR A 45 -8.56 -5.41 6.62
CA THR A 45 -7.28 -4.76 6.82
C THR A 45 -6.18 -5.74 6.48
N VAL A 46 -5.23 -5.30 5.68
CA VAL A 46 -4.07 -6.07 5.28
C VAL A 46 -2.85 -5.46 5.96
N GLN A 47 -1.93 -6.32 6.39
CA GLN A 47 -0.62 -5.94 6.89
C GLN A 47 0.42 -6.67 6.07
N VAL A 48 1.44 -5.95 5.64
CA VAL A 48 2.60 -6.53 4.97
C VAL A 48 3.88 -5.95 5.47
N HIS A 49 4.90 -6.80 5.51
CA HIS A 49 6.24 -6.36 5.78
C HIS A 49 6.82 -5.68 4.53
N ARG A 50 7.65 -4.66 4.72
CA ARG A 50 8.25 -3.88 3.62
C ARG A 50 9.04 -4.74 2.65
N SER A 51 9.67 -5.81 3.13
CA SER A 51 10.41 -6.78 2.31
C SER A 51 9.51 -7.53 1.31
N GLU A 52 8.21 -7.56 1.54
CA GLU A 52 7.24 -8.20 0.66
C GLU A 52 6.73 -7.24 -0.41
N LEU A 53 7.04 -5.95 -0.35
CA LEU A 53 6.59 -4.98 -1.34
C LEU A 53 7.39 -5.09 -2.63
N ALA A 54 6.68 -5.15 -3.75
CA ALA A 54 7.24 -5.04 -5.08
C ALA A 54 7.06 -3.62 -5.65
N ALA A 55 5.88 -3.02 -5.47
CA ALA A 55 5.57 -1.67 -5.96
C ALA A 55 4.41 -1.03 -5.19
N ILE A 56 4.40 0.30 -5.15
CA ILE A 56 3.30 1.13 -4.66
C ILE A 56 2.95 2.12 -5.78
N VAL A 57 1.66 2.28 -6.09
CA VAL A 57 1.18 3.23 -7.09
C VAL A 57 0.26 4.25 -6.42
N SER A 58 0.60 5.52 -6.60
CA SER A 58 -0.16 6.68 -6.12
C SER A 58 -0.83 7.42 -7.27
N GLU A 59 -1.90 8.16 -6.97
CA GLU A 59 -2.74 8.82 -7.99
C GLU A 59 -2.04 9.88 -8.84
N ASP A 60 -0.93 10.46 -8.34
CA ASP A 60 -0.18 11.55 -8.99
C ASP A 60 1.00 11.09 -9.86
N ASP A 61 1.30 9.78 -9.93
CA ASP A 61 2.51 9.26 -10.61
C ASP A 61 2.32 9.08 -12.14
N ARG A 62 1.64 10.03 -12.79
CA ARG A 62 1.43 10.07 -14.25
C ARG A 62 2.37 11.04 -14.96
#